data_AF-A0AAW0X7P4-F1
#
_entry.id   AF-A0AAW0X7P4-F1
#
_cell.length_a   1.000
_cell.length_b   1.000
_cell.length_c   1.000
_cell.angle_alpha   90.00
_cell.angle_beta   90.00
_cell.angle_gamma   90.00
#
_symmetry.space_group_name_H-M   'P 1'
#
loop_
_entity.id
_entity.type
_entity.pdbx_description
1 polymer ?
#
loop_
_entity_poly.entity_id
_entity_poly.type
_entity_poly.pdbx_seq_one_letter_code
_entity_poly.pdbx_strand_id
1 'polypeptide(L)'
;MPKEPQPKPQHMPLAIPRDISERLIHLHGNPGAWWLGQFLKYMFRLQPYMQKLIKESEKSFHYRHPIVGVHVRRTDKIKEAKYYQLEEYMEQVEEYFAGLQVFNPNVTRRIYLASDEPRVFKEAKKKYPQYEILSNKKSQVMKKNKRYKINSLRDLIMDIYFLSRADYIVVTFSSNIGRLVYEIMQSLSVDASNCFYSLDTTYYFHFQRPNFVKTRFFHQPDSGAPVQPGEKLQLLSWSSNFRKELSRKTEKKVVLPNYKLEPIVDVVNVSSYEFRQQPGT
;
A
#
# COMPACT_ATOMS: atom_id res chain seq x y z
N MET A 1 -15.29 -14.32 9.34
CA MET A 1 -15.10 -13.06 8.58
C MET A 1 -16.23 -12.11 8.95
N PRO A 2 -15.99 -10.81 9.12
CA PRO A 2 -17.08 -9.84 9.30
C PRO A 2 -18.06 -9.92 8.12
N LYS A 3 -19.36 -9.86 8.40
CA LYS A 3 -20.40 -9.88 7.37
C LYS A 3 -20.40 -8.56 6.62
N GLU A 4 -20.58 -8.61 5.30
CA GLU A 4 -20.71 -7.40 4.48
C GLU A 4 -21.98 -6.62 4.91
N PRO A 5 -21.91 -5.28 5.08
CA PRO A 5 -23.07 -4.49 5.49
C PRO A 5 -24.20 -4.57 4.46
N GLN A 6 -25.44 -4.68 4.95
CA GLN A 6 -26.66 -4.72 4.14
C GLN A 6 -27.68 -3.71 4.70
N PRO A 7 -28.16 -2.73 3.89
CA PRO A 7 -27.78 -2.47 2.50
C PRO A 7 -26.34 -1.93 2.38
N LYS A 8 -25.69 -2.17 1.23
CA LYS A 8 -24.34 -1.63 0.98
C LYS A 8 -24.37 -0.09 1.00
N PRO A 9 -23.55 0.57 1.82
CA PRO A 9 -23.50 2.03 1.83
C PRO A 9 -23.10 2.60 0.48
N GLN A 10 -23.64 3.78 0.14
CA GLN A 10 -23.30 4.45 -1.11
C GLN A 10 -21.83 4.87 -1.17
N HIS A 11 -21.26 5.27 -0.02
CA HIS A 11 -19.89 5.78 0.12
C HIS A 11 -18.91 4.69 0.56
N MET A 12 -18.73 3.68 -0.28
CA MET A 12 -17.77 2.59 -0.03
C MET A 12 -16.50 2.78 -0.86
N PRO A 13 -15.30 2.47 -0.33
CA PRO A 13 -14.07 2.47 -1.11
C PRO A 13 -14.18 1.53 -2.33
N LEU A 14 -13.46 1.77 -3.42
CA LEU A 14 -12.47 2.83 -3.65
C LEU A 14 -13.08 4.09 -4.29
N ALA A 15 -14.39 4.32 -4.13
CA ALA A 15 -15.04 5.48 -4.72
C ALA A 15 -14.54 6.80 -4.13
N ILE A 16 -14.44 7.83 -4.98
CA ILE A 16 -14.03 9.19 -4.61
C ILE A 16 -15.18 10.19 -4.76
N PRO A 17 -15.13 11.33 -4.05
CA PRO A 17 -16.14 12.39 -4.18
C PRO A 17 -16.11 13.06 -5.57
N ARG A 18 -17.29 13.32 -6.12
CA ARG A 18 -17.47 13.93 -7.46
C ARG A 18 -16.83 15.30 -7.59
N ASP A 19 -17.01 16.16 -6.60
CA ASP A 19 -16.54 17.55 -6.57
C ASP A 19 -15.01 17.68 -6.71
N ILE A 20 -14.23 16.73 -6.20
CA ILE A 20 -12.77 16.72 -6.35
C ILE A 20 -12.23 15.73 -7.38
N SER A 21 -13.11 14.93 -7.99
CA SER A 21 -12.71 13.76 -8.78
C SER A 21 -11.83 14.11 -9.97
N GLU A 22 -12.22 15.11 -10.77
CA GLU A 22 -11.45 15.52 -11.96
C GLU A 22 -10.03 15.93 -11.58
N ARG A 23 -9.87 16.81 -10.59
CA ARG A 23 -8.56 17.27 -10.12
C ARG A 23 -7.72 16.13 -9.58
N LEU A 24 -8.33 15.24 -8.80
CA LEU A 24 -7.62 14.13 -8.17
C LEU A 24 -7.14 13.11 -9.20
N ILE A 25 -7.96 12.79 -10.21
CA ILE A 25 -7.60 11.87 -11.31
C ILE A 25 -6.42 12.42 -12.12
N HIS A 26 -6.34 13.74 -12.30
CA HIS A 26 -5.21 14.37 -13.00
C HIS A 26 -3.92 14.36 -12.18
N LEU A 27 -4.01 14.42 -10.84
CA LEU A 27 -2.86 14.60 -9.97
C LEU A 27 -2.31 13.31 -9.36
N HIS A 28 -3.09 12.22 -9.34
CA HIS A 28 -2.74 11.05 -8.55
C HIS A 28 -3.08 9.74 -9.27
N GLY A 29 -2.09 8.85 -9.44
CA GLY A 29 -2.26 7.56 -10.13
C GLY A 29 -3.19 6.55 -9.44
N ASN A 30 -3.51 6.76 -8.16
CA ASN A 30 -4.52 5.98 -7.43
C ASN A 30 -5.43 6.85 -6.54
N PRO A 31 -6.48 7.49 -7.11
CA PRO A 31 -7.35 8.43 -6.39
C PRO A 31 -8.05 7.83 -5.15
N GLY A 32 -8.48 6.56 -5.23
CA GLY A 32 -9.17 5.89 -4.13
C GLY A 32 -8.28 5.70 -2.90
N ALA A 33 -7.02 5.31 -3.11
CA ALA A 33 -6.05 5.19 -2.02
C ALA A 33 -5.72 6.56 -1.39
N TRP A 34 -5.60 7.61 -2.22
CA TRP A 34 -5.40 8.97 -1.73
C TRP A 34 -6.57 9.45 -0.86
N TRP A 35 -7.81 9.19 -1.31
CA TRP A 35 -9.01 9.57 -0.57
C TRP A 35 -9.08 8.89 0.81
N LEU A 36 -8.80 7.59 0.87
CA LEU A 36 -8.66 6.86 2.14
C LEU A 36 -7.52 7.41 3.02
N GLY A 37 -6.40 7.77 2.39
CA GLY A 37 -5.26 8.40 3.04
C GLY A 37 -5.63 9.67 3.82
N GLN A 38 -6.60 10.46 3.35
CA GLN A 38 -7.04 11.68 4.07
C GLN A 38 -7.69 11.37 5.42
N PHE A 39 -8.55 10.34 5.49
CA PHE A 39 -9.14 9.90 6.75
C PHE A 39 -8.07 9.38 7.71
N LEU A 40 -7.13 8.59 7.19
CA LEU A 40 -6.05 8.02 7.99
C LEU A 40 -5.10 9.10 8.50
N LYS A 41 -4.75 10.08 7.67
CA LYS A 41 -3.97 11.26 8.08
C LYS A 41 -4.62 11.98 9.27
N TYR A 42 -5.95 12.14 9.25
CA TYR A 42 -6.69 12.75 10.36
C TYR A 42 -6.70 11.87 11.62
N MET A 43 -6.96 10.57 11.47
CA MET A 43 -7.02 9.60 12.58
C MET A 43 -5.65 9.37 13.24
N PHE A 44 -4.57 9.38 12.45
CA PHE A 44 -3.20 9.14 12.92
C PHE A 44 -2.48 10.40 13.43
N ARG A 45 -3.22 11.47 13.77
CA ARG A 45 -2.62 12.62 14.46
C ARG A 45 -2.11 12.20 15.83
N LEU A 46 -0.78 12.21 15.93
CA LEU A 46 -0.08 11.66 17.07
C LEU A 46 -0.23 12.56 18.30
N GLN A 47 -0.43 11.93 19.46
CA GLN A 47 -0.39 12.63 20.75
C GLN A 47 1.04 13.11 21.08
N PRO A 48 1.21 14.20 21.86
CA PRO A 48 2.52 14.79 22.14
C PRO A 48 3.57 13.79 22.65
N TYR A 49 3.17 12.86 23.52
CA TYR A 49 4.04 11.78 24.00
C TYR A 49 4.60 10.92 22.85
N MET A 50 3.74 10.51 21.91
CA MET A 50 4.14 9.70 20.77
C MET A 50 5.01 10.49 19.79
N GLN A 51 4.72 11.78 19.57
CA GLN A 51 5.56 12.64 18.75
C GLN A 51 6.99 12.75 19.30
N LYS A 52 7.13 12.91 20.63
CA LYS A 52 8.44 12.93 21.30
C LYS A 52 9.20 11.62 21.10
N LEU A 53 8.53 10.49 21.34
CA LEU A 53 9.10 9.15 21.18
C LEU A 53 9.60 8.90 19.74
N ILE A 54 8.84 9.35 18.74
CA ILE A 54 9.22 9.24 17.32
C ILE A 54 10.42 10.12 17.01
N LYS A 55 10.44 11.38 17.47
CA LYS A 55 11.60 12.28 17.29
C LYS A 55 12.88 11.72 17.91
N GLU A 56 12.78 11.12 19.09
CA GLU A 56 13.90 10.45 19.75
C GLU A 56 14.40 9.25 18.93
N SER A 57 13.47 8.48 18.36
CA SER A 57 13.78 7.29 17.54
C SER A 57 14.38 7.66 16.19
N GLU A 58 13.85 8.69 15.54
CA GLU A 58 14.35 9.24 14.28
C GLU A 58 15.83 9.66 14.42
N LYS A 59 16.16 10.34 15.52
CA LYS A 59 17.54 10.70 15.88
C LYS A 59 18.39 9.45 16.19
N SER A 60 17.86 8.52 16.98
CA SER A 60 18.60 7.33 17.39
C SER A 60 18.93 6.37 16.25
N PHE A 61 18.09 6.29 15.22
CA PHE A 61 18.31 5.43 14.07
C PHE A 61 18.96 6.17 12.91
N HIS A 62 19.19 7.47 13.03
CA HIS A 62 19.64 8.34 11.94
C HIS A 62 18.77 8.19 10.68
N TYR A 63 17.44 8.19 10.86
CA TYR A 63 16.49 8.02 9.75
C TYR A 63 16.71 9.11 8.70
N ARG A 64 17.12 8.71 7.50
CA ARG A 64 17.54 9.60 6.41
C ARG A 64 17.16 8.99 5.06
N HIS A 65 16.85 9.86 4.12
CA HIS A 65 16.56 9.51 2.73
C HIS A 65 17.85 9.39 1.90
N PRO A 66 17.86 8.61 0.80
CA PRO A 66 16.81 7.68 0.40
C PRO A 66 16.76 6.45 1.32
N ILE A 67 15.55 5.95 1.58
CA ILE A 67 15.28 4.79 2.42
C ILE A 67 14.06 4.01 1.91
N VAL A 68 14.20 2.68 1.87
CA VAL A 68 13.10 1.77 1.50
C VAL A 68 12.49 1.16 2.76
N GLY A 69 11.17 1.27 2.91
CA GLY A 69 10.42 0.62 3.98
C GLY A 69 10.11 -0.83 3.64
N VAL A 70 10.55 -1.78 4.46
CA VAL A 70 10.32 -3.21 4.24
C VAL A 70 9.46 -3.75 5.38
N HIS A 71 8.28 -4.28 5.07
CA HIS A 71 7.41 -4.88 6.06
C HIS A 71 7.24 -6.39 5.81
N VAL A 72 7.94 -7.18 6.62
CA VAL A 72 7.94 -8.65 6.56
C VAL A 72 6.96 -9.20 7.59
N ARG A 73 5.84 -9.77 7.14
CA ARG A 73 4.82 -10.39 7.99
C ARG A 73 4.93 -11.91 7.93
N ARG A 74 5.42 -12.56 8.99
CA ARG A 74 5.62 -14.02 9.03
C ARG A 74 4.80 -14.75 10.08
N THR A 75 4.51 -14.15 11.25
CA THR A 75 3.73 -14.87 12.28
C THR A 75 2.26 -15.02 11.88
N ASP A 76 1.52 -15.96 12.52
CA ASP A 76 0.08 -16.33 12.46
C ASP A 76 -0.62 -16.46 11.09
N LYS A 77 -0.15 -15.71 10.11
CA LYS A 77 -0.61 -15.50 8.76
C LYS A 77 -0.11 -16.53 7.75
N ILE A 78 0.78 -17.45 8.13
CA ILE A 78 1.15 -18.62 7.31
C ILE A 78 -0.10 -19.45 6.96
N LYS A 79 -1.17 -19.36 7.76
CA LYS A 79 -2.46 -20.01 7.48
C LYS A 79 -3.36 -19.21 6.51
N GLU A 80 -3.11 -17.92 6.32
CA GLU A 80 -3.99 -16.99 5.57
C GLU A 80 -3.34 -16.48 4.26
N ALA A 81 -2.01 -16.51 4.17
CA ALA A 81 -1.25 -15.99 3.04
C ALA A 81 0.01 -16.83 2.75
N LYS A 82 0.53 -16.68 1.53
CA LYS A 82 1.78 -17.30 1.10
C LYS A 82 2.94 -16.76 1.94
N TYR A 83 3.85 -17.64 2.33
CA TYR A 83 5.10 -17.28 2.98
C TYR A 83 6.08 -16.75 1.93
N TYR A 84 6.70 -15.60 2.21
CA TYR A 84 7.75 -15.01 1.38
C TYR A 84 9.06 -14.94 2.15
N GLN A 85 10.14 -15.38 1.51
CA GLN A 85 11.50 -15.30 2.04
C GLN A 85 11.97 -13.85 2.10
N LEU A 86 12.96 -13.54 2.95
CA LEU A 86 13.47 -12.15 3.05
C LEU A 86 14.09 -11.69 1.72
N GLU A 87 14.71 -12.64 1.00
CA GLU A 87 15.31 -12.44 -0.33
C GLU A 87 14.32 -11.84 -1.32
N GLU A 88 13.09 -12.33 -1.36
CA GLU A 88 12.06 -11.85 -2.28
C GLU A 88 11.72 -10.37 -2.04
N TYR A 89 11.78 -9.91 -0.78
CA TYR A 89 11.63 -8.48 -0.47
C TYR A 89 12.88 -7.70 -0.91
N MET A 90 14.06 -8.23 -0.60
CA MET A 90 15.33 -7.55 -0.85
C MET A 90 15.71 -7.46 -2.32
N GLU A 91 15.24 -8.37 -3.17
CA GLU A 91 15.33 -8.26 -4.64
C GLU A 91 14.66 -6.98 -5.14
N GLN A 92 13.48 -6.63 -4.60
CA GLN A 92 12.75 -5.43 -4.99
C GLN A 92 13.38 -4.15 -4.41
N VAL A 93 13.99 -4.26 -3.23
CA VAL A 93 14.81 -3.18 -2.66
C VAL A 93 16.04 -2.92 -3.52
N GLU A 94 16.70 -3.99 -3.97
CA GLU A 94 17.88 -3.91 -4.83
C GLU A 94 17.55 -3.24 -6.17
N GLU A 95 16.46 -3.65 -6.82
CA GLU A 95 15.97 -3.05 -8.06
C GLU A 95 15.75 -1.53 -7.90
N TYR A 96 15.10 -1.10 -6.81
CA TYR A 96 14.89 0.31 -6.52
C TYR A 96 16.21 1.09 -6.37
N PHE A 97 17.15 0.58 -5.58
CA PHE A 97 18.44 1.25 -5.38
C PHE A 97 19.32 1.19 -6.64
N ALA A 98 19.25 0.14 -7.44
CA ALA A 98 19.92 0.06 -8.73
C ALA A 98 19.44 1.18 -9.66
N GLY A 99 18.13 1.43 -9.71
CA GLY A 99 17.56 2.56 -10.44
C GLY A 99 18.06 3.93 -9.95
N LEU A 100 18.15 4.14 -8.62
CA LEU A 100 18.72 5.36 -8.06
C LEU A 100 20.21 5.52 -8.35
N GLN A 101 20.96 4.41 -8.38
CA GLN A 101 22.40 4.41 -8.57
C GLN A 101 22.81 4.90 -9.96
N VAL A 102 21.92 4.78 -10.96
CA VAL A 102 22.10 5.37 -12.30
C VAL A 102 22.33 6.88 -12.23
N PHE A 103 21.66 7.58 -11.31
CA PHE A 103 21.75 9.03 -11.15
C PHE A 103 22.66 9.45 -10.00
N ASN A 104 22.80 8.61 -8.98
CA ASN A 104 23.68 8.84 -7.83
C ASN A 104 24.51 7.58 -7.53
N PRO A 105 25.70 7.44 -8.15
CA PRO A 105 26.55 6.26 -7.99
C PRO A 105 26.94 5.95 -6.53
N ASN A 106 26.97 6.96 -5.66
CA ASN A 106 27.37 6.86 -4.26
C ASN A 106 26.17 6.78 -3.29
N VAL A 107 24.98 6.47 -3.78
CA VAL A 107 23.77 6.38 -2.96
C VAL A 107 23.95 5.35 -1.83
N THR A 108 23.78 5.79 -0.58
CA THR A 108 23.76 4.86 0.56
C THR A 108 22.45 4.10 0.57
N ARG A 109 22.54 2.77 0.66
CA ARG A 109 21.38 1.88 0.62
C ARG A 109 20.83 1.67 2.02
N ARG A 110 19.72 2.33 2.34
CA ARG A 110 19.07 2.26 3.65
C ARG A 110 17.74 1.52 3.57
N ILE A 111 17.45 0.70 4.57
CA ILE A 111 16.11 0.13 4.75
C ILE A 111 15.58 0.41 6.16
N TYR A 112 14.28 0.70 6.26
CA TYR A 112 13.55 0.58 7.51
C TYR A 112 12.83 -0.77 7.53
N LEU A 113 13.33 -1.71 8.32
CA LEU A 113 12.78 -3.05 8.43
C LEU A 113 11.79 -3.14 9.60
N ALA A 114 10.55 -3.50 9.29
CA ALA A 114 9.52 -3.84 10.26
C ALA A 114 9.13 -5.31 10.10
N SER A 115 9.09 -6.05 11.21
CA SER A 115 8.65 -7.43 11.19
C SER A 115 8.06 -7.85 12.53
N ASP A 116 7.11 -8.77 12.48
CA ASP A 116 6.59 -9.47 13.65
C ASP A 116 7.42 -10.71 14.04
N GLU A 117 8.47 -11.04 13.26
CA GLU A 117 9.38 -12.15 13.56
C GLU A 117 10.82 -11.65 13.86
N PRO A 118 11.29 -11.78 15.11
CA PRO A 118 12.65 -11.37 15.53
C PRO A 118 13.81 -11.95 14.72
N ARG A 119 13.63 -13.13 14.11
CA ARG A 119 14.68 -13.81 13.34
C ARG A 119 15.02 -13.07 12.05
N VAL A 120 14.05 -12.37 11.46
CA VAL A 120 14.22 -11.59 10.22
C VAL A 120 15.31 -10.53 10.38
N PHE A 121 15.40 -9.87 11.54
CA PHE A 121 16.42 -8.85 11.77
C PHE A 121 17.85 -9.42 11.82
N LYS A 122 18.02 -10.62 12.41
CA LYS A 122 19.32 -11.30 12.43
C LYS A 122 19.70 -11.80 11.05
N GLU A 123 18.73 -12.34 10.32
CA GLU A 123 18.87 -12.78 8.94
C GLU A 123 19.29 -11.61 8.04
N ALA A 124 18.60 -10.47 8.13
CA ALA A 124 18.87 -9.28 7.32
C ALA A 124 20.30 -8.76 7.55
N LYS A 125 20.71 -8.60 8.80
CA LYS A 125 22.08 -8.16 9.14
C LYS A 125 23.17 -9.12 8.65
N LYS A 126 22.88 -10.42 8.62
CA LYS A 126 23.83 -11.44 8.17
C LYS A 126 23.95 -11.46 6.65
N LYS A 127 22.82 -11.44 5.94
CA LYS A 127 22.77 -11.62 4.48
C LYS A 127 23.00 -10.32 3.70
N TYR A 128 22.69 -9.16 4.30
CA TYR A 128 22.75 -7.86 3.64
C TYR A 128 23.63 -6.86 4.43
N PRO A 129 24.91 -7.18 4.70
CA PRO A 129 25.80 -6.29 5.46
C PRO A 129 26.09 -4.95 4.77
N GLN A 130 25.86 -4.85 3.46
CA GLN A 130 26.00 -3.63 2.66
C GLN A 130 24.87 -2.61 2.87
N TYR A 131 23.77 -2.99 3.52
CA TYR A 131 22.63 -2.12 3.78
C TYR A 131 22.71 -1.50 5.18
N GLU A 132 22.35 -0.23 5.29
CA GLU A 132 22.07 0.41 6.58
C GLU A 132 20.66 0.01 7.03
N ILE A 133 20.57 -0.92 7.98
CA ILE A 133 19.29 -1.51 8.41
C ILE A 133 18.78 -0.81 9.68
N LEU A 134 17.77 0.04 9.50
CA LEU A 134 17.04 0.71 10.57
C LEU A 134 15.87 -0.19 11.00
N SER A 135 15.57 -0.19 12.30
CA SER A 135 14.39 -0.87 12.85
C SER A 135 14.11 -0.39 14.27
N ASN A 136 12.85 -0.48 14.69
CA ASN A 136 12.52 -0.28 16.10
C ASN A 136 13.16 -1.40 16.95
N LYS A 137 14.24 -1.08 17.68
CA LYS A 137 15.00 -2.06 18.50
C LYS A 137 14.13 -2.87 19.48
N LYS A 138 12.97 -2.34 19.89
CA LYS A 138 12.04 -3.04 20.81
C LYS A 138 11.19 -4.09 20.11
N SER A 139 10.89 -3.94 18.81
CA SER A 139 10.16 -4.95 18.03
C SER A 139 10.99 -6.21 17.78
N GLN A 140 12.33 -6.11 17.83
CA GLN A 140 13.27 -7.25 17.75
C GLN A 140 13.14 -8.24 18.91
N VAL A 141 12.49 -7.88 20.02
CA VAL A 141 12.44 -8.69 21.26
C VAL A 141 11.04 -9.32 21.48
N MET A 142 10.05 -9.02 20.63
CA MET A 142 8.68 -9.45 20.85
C MET A 142 8.46 -10.95 20.58
N LYS A 143 8.01 -11.68 21.61
CA LYS A 143 7.46 -13.04 21.52
C LYS A 143 5.93 -13.00 21.27
N LYS A 144 5.39 -14.00 20.57
CA LYS A 144 3.97 -14.16 20.14
C LYS A 144 2.91 -13.81 21.21
N ASN A 145 3.17 -14.02 22.50
CA ASN A 145 2.16 -13.92 23.56
C ASN A 145 1.94 -12.51 24.17
N LYS A 146 2.47 -11.42 23.57
CA LYS A 146 2.34 -10.04 24.12
C LYS A 146 1.69 -9.01 23.18
N ARG A 147 1.09 -9.45 22.06
CA ARG A 147 0.53 -8.59 21.00
C ARG A 147 -0.53 -7.58 21.47
N TYR A 148 -1.23 -7.86 22.57
CA TYR A 148 -2.29 -6.99 23.12
C TYR A 148 -1.84 -6.04 24.24
N LYS A 149 -0.54 -5.90 24.50
CA LYS A 149 -0.04 -4.92 25.49
C LYS A 149 0.13 -3.54 24.85
N ILE A 150 -0.13 -2.47 25.61
CA ILE A 150 0.06 -1.05 25.19
C ILE A 150 1.40 -0.80 24.49
N ASN A 151 2.48 -1.46 24.93
CA ASN A 151 3.79 -1.33 24.29
C ASN A 151 3.82 -1.88 22.86
N SER A 152 3.09 -2.96 22.57
CA SER A 152 2.98 -3.53 21.21
C SER A 152 2.22 -2.62 20.25
N LEU A 153 1.26 -1.83 20.74
CA LEU A 153 0.57 -0.83 19.92
C LEU A 153 1.49 0.35 19.61
N ARG A 154 2.27 0.80 20.60
CA ARG A 154 3.25 1.90 20.40
C ARG A 154 4.28 1.52 19.35
N ASP A 155 4.86 0.34 19.47
CA ASP A 155 5.86 -0.15 18.52
C ASP A 155 5.28 -0.27 17.11
N LEU A 156 4.03 -0.74 16.98
CA LEU A 156 3.33 -0.80 15.70
C LEU A 156 3.07 0.60 15.10
N ILE A 157 2.64 1.58 15.91
CA ILE A 157 2.44 2.96 15.45
C ILE A 157 3.75 3.55 14.94
N MET A 158 4.88 3.28 15.62
CA MET A 158 6.20 3.72 15.16
C MET A 158 6.60 3.05 13.85
N ASP A 159 6.40 1.74 13.70
CA ASP A 159 6.67 1.04 12.45
C ASP A 159 5.82 1.60 11.30
N ILE A 160 4.52 1.83 11.50
CA ILE A 160 3.65 2.47 10.51
C ILE A 160 4.14 3.87 10.16
N TYR A 161 4.56 4.67 11.15
CA TYR A 161 5.05 6.03 10.94
C TYR A 161 6.30 6.06 10.04
N PHE A 162 7.30 5.23 10.34
CA PHE A 162 8.55 5.21 9.59
C PHE A 162 8.42 4.52 8.24
N LEU A 163 7.58 3.49 8.12
CA LEU A 163 7.30 2.86 6.83
C LEU A 163 6.56 3.82 5.88
N SER A 164 5.56 4.55 6.37
CA SER A 164 4.75 5.46 5.54
C SER A 164 5.52 6.69 5.04
N ARG A 165 6.69 6.96 5.64
CA ARG A 165 7.61 8.04 5.27
C ARG A 165 8.82 7.58 4.47
N ALA A 166 8.91 6.29 4.14
CA ALA A 166 9.95 5.82 3.25
C ALA A 166 9.72 6.33 1.82
N ASP A 167 10.78 6.39 1.00
CA ASP A 167 10.69 6.82 -0.40
C ASP A 167 10.03 5.76 -1.29
N TYR A 168 10.11 4.51 -0.85
CA TYR A 168 9.51 3.34 -1.49
C TYR A 168 9.19 2.30 -0.42
N ILE A 169 8.15 1.49 -0.63
CA ILE A 169 7.83 0.39 0.31
C ILE A 169 7.77 -0.96 -0.39
N VAL A 170 8.36 -1.99 0.22
CA VAL A 170 8.24 -3.40 -0.21
C VAL A 170 7.46 -4.16 0.86
N VAL A 171 6.26 -4.60 0.49
CA VAL A 171 5.28 -5.15 1.43
C VAL A 171 4.52 -6.35 0.83
N THR A 172 3.58 -6.88 1.59
CA THR A 172 2.53 -7.77 1.10
C THR A 172 1.20 -7.06 1.31
N PHE A 173 0.46 -6.76 0.25
CA PHE A 173 -0.85 -6.13 0.38
C PHE A 173 -1.94 -7.06 0.89
N SER A 174 -1.74 -8.36 1.03
CA SER A 174 -2.61 -9.15 1.92
C SER A 174 -2.58 -8.63 3.37
N SER A 175 -1.52 -7.92 3.78
CA SER A 175 -1.39 -7.32 5.12
C SER A 175 -2.10 -6.00 5.23
N ASN A 176 -3.03 -5.91 6.19
CA ASN A 176 -3.66 -4.64 6.57
C ASN A 176 -2.61 -3.57 6.88
N ILE A 177 -1.49 -3.93 7.51
CA ILE A 177 -0.40 -2.98 7.80
C ILE A 177 0.26 -2.49 6.51
N GLY A 178 0.48 -3.38 5.52
CA GLY A 178 1.06 -2.98 4.23
C GLY A 178 0.16 -1.99 3.49
N ARG A 179 -1.15 -2.24 3.49
CA ARG A 179 -2.14 -1.35 2.87
C ARG A 179 -2.29 -0.03 3.63
N LEU A 180 -2.34 -0.08 4.95
CA LEU A 180 -2.40 1.10 5.82
C LEU A 180 -1.20 2.04 5.61
N VAL A 181 0.01 1.48 5.55
CA VAL A 181 1.24 2.23 5.27
C VAL A 181 1.16 2.91 3.91
N TYR A 182 0.75 2.17 2.88
CA TYR A 182 0.57 2.69 1.52
C TYR A 182 -0.47 3.82 1.47
N GLU A 183 -1.60 3.67 2.14
CA GLU A 183 -2.67 4.69 2.21
C GLU A 183 -2.19 5.97 2.92
N ILE A 184 -1.47 5.85 4.03
CA ILE A 184 -0.88 7.01 4.72
C ILE A 184 0.15 7.69 3.83
N MET A 185 1.01 6.92 3.15
CA MET A 185 2.01 7.46 2.21
C MET A 185 1.37 8.34 1.13
N GLN A 186 0.20 7.97 0.59
CA GLN A 186 -0.52 8.79 -0.40
C GLN A 186 -0.92 10.17 0.13
N SER A 187 -1.03 10.34 1.44
CA SER A 187 -1.41 11.61 2.07
C SER A 187 -0.23 12.54 2.40
N LEU A 188 1.00 12.05 2.20
CA LEU A 188 2.27 12.72 2.52
C LEU A 188 3.01 13.26 1.30
N SER A 189 2.66 12.77 0.10
CA SER A 189 3.28 13.13 -1.17
C SER A 189 2.21 13.57 -2.18
N VAL A 190 2.60 14.26 -3.25
CA VAL A 190 1.67 14.67 -4.32
C VAL A 190 1.11 13.44 -5.04
N ASP A 191 1.99 12.54 -5.47
CA ASP A 191 1.63 11.23 -6.00
C ASP A 191 2.69 10.20 -5.59
N ALA A 192 2.31 9.29 -4.70
CA ALA A 192 3.14 8.14 -4.30
C ALA A 192 2.50 6.82 -4.73
N SER A 193 1.61 6.86 -5.72
CA SER A 193 0.81 5.70 -6.13
C SER A 193 1.65 4.57 -6.69
N ASN A 194 2.83 4.87 -7.24
CA ASN A 194 3.79 3.89 -7.75
C ASN A 194 4.98 3.66 -6.81
N CYS A 195 5.00 4.26 -5.61
CA CYS A 195 6.11 4.15 -4.67
C CYS A 195 6.02 2.88 -3.80
N PHE A 196 5.67 1.74 -4.40
CA PHE A 196 5.57 0.47 -3.70
C PHE A 196 5.83 -0.73 -4.60
N TYR A 197 6.23 -1.83 -3.98
CA TYR A 197 6.10 -3.17 -4.54
C TYR A 197 5.38 -4.09 -3.55
N SER A 198 4.42 -4.89 -4.05
CA SER A 198 3.68 -5.87 -3.27
C SER A 198 3.98 -7.27 -3.78
N LEU A 199 4.45 -8.17 -2.91
CA LEU A 199 4.85 -9.53 -3.30
C LEU A 199 3.68 -10.46 -3.64
N ASP A 200 2.44 -10.10 -3.28
CA ASP A 200 1.29 -11.02 -3.37
C ASP A 200 0.13 -10.50 -4.24
N THR A 201 -0.44 -9.36 -3.89
CA THR A 201 -1.65 -8.82 -4.53
C THR A 201 -1.51 -7.34 -4.80
N THR A 202 -2.33 -6.84 -5.71
CA THR A 202 -2.54 -5.39 -5.89
C THR A 202 -3.24 -4.79 -4.68
N TYR A 203 -3.19 -3.47 -4.57
CA TYR A 203 -3.90 -2.73 -3.54
C TYR A 203 -5.41 -3.02 -3.59
N TYR A 204 -6.03 -3.16 -2.42
CA TYR A 204 -7.46 -3.37 -2.27
C TYR A 204 -7.93 -2.93 -0.89
N PHE A 205 -9.20 -2.56 -0.77
CA PHE A 205 -9.86 -2.33 0.50
C PHE A 205 -10.89 -3.45 0.76
N HIS A 206 -11.00 -3.94 1.99
CA HIS A 206 -11.96 -5.00 2.29
C HIS A 206 -13.40 -4.50 2.10
N PHE A 207 -14.23 -5.33 1.45
CA PHE A 207 -15.61 -4.97 1.08
C PHE A 207 -15.71 -3.78 0.11
N GLN A 208 -14.63 -3.46 -0.60
CA GLN A 208 -14.67 -2.43 -1.63
C GLN A 208 -15.70 -2.75 -2.72
N ARG A 209 -16.16 -1.70 -3.40
CA ARG A 209 -16.94 -1.82 -4.62
C ARG A 209 -16.11 -2.55 -5.68
N PRO A 210 -16.76 -3.29 -6.61
CA PRO A 210 -16.05 -3.93 -7.70
C PRO A 210 -15.20 -2.93 -8.49
N ASN A 211 -13.92 -3.24 -8.65
CA ASN A 211 -13.03 -2.45 -9.49
C ASN A 211 -13.32 -2.78 -10.95
N PHE A 212 -13.40 -1.74 -11.78
CA PHE A 212 -13.58 -1.90 -13.22
C PHE A 212 -12.40 -1.31 -13.97
N VAL A 213 -12.11 -1.90 -15.12
CA VAL A 213 -11.15 -1.39 -16.09
C VAL A 213 -11.83 -1.27 -17.45
N LYS A 214 -11.30 -0.39 -18.29
CA LYS A 214 -11.66 -0.24 -19.70
C LYS A 214 -10.51 -0.73 -20.56
N THR A 215 -10.80 -1.47 -21.62
CA THR A 215 -9.79 -1.87 -22.59
C THR A 215 -9.41 -0.69 -23.50
N ARG A 216 -8.12 -0.47 -23.70
CA ARG A 216 -7.58 0.56 -24.61
C ARG A 216 -7.32 0.03 -26.01
N PHE A 217 -6.93 -1.24 -26.09
CA PHE A 217 -6.52 -1.90 -27.33
C PHE A 217 -7.24 -3.23 -27.51
N PHE A 218 -7.39 -3.64 -28.76
CA PHE A 218 -7.88 -4.95 -29.12
C PHE A 218 -6.98 -6.05 -28.54
N HIS A 219 -7.59 -7.15 -28.10
CA HIS A 219 -6.86 -8.35 -27.70
C HIS A 219 -7.58 -9.61 -28.15
N GLN A 220 -6.83 -10.46 -28.87
CA GLN A 220 -7.22 -11.83 -29.17
C GLN A 220 -6.52 -12.74 -28.14
N PRO A 221 -7.26 -13.36 -27.21
CA PRO A 221 -6.68 -14.37 -26.33
C PRO A 221 -6.46 -15.68 -27.08
N ASP A 222 -5.52 -16.50 -26.61
CA ASP A 222 -5.24 -17.85 -27.15
C ASP A 222 -6.47 -18.76 -27.07
N SER A 223 -7.34 -18.51 -26.10
CA SER A 223 -8.63 -19.17 -25.96
C SER A 223 -9.72 -18.17 -25.56
N GLY A 224 -10.89 -18.28 -26.19
CA GLY A 224 -12.04 -17.41 -25.90
C GLY A 224 -12.30 -16.35 -26.96
N ALA A 225 -13.21 -15.43 -26.64
CA ALA A 225 -13.64 -14.38 -27.56
C ALA A 225 -12.66 -13.20 -27.54
N PRO A 226 -12.47 -12.51 -28.67
CA PRO A 226 -11.73 -11.25 -28.71
C PRO A 226 -12.34 -10.20 -27.79
N VAL A 227 -11.49 -9.36 -27.22
CA VAL A 227 -11.87 -8.20 -26.43
C VAL A 227 -11.63 -6.94 -27.25
N GLN A 228 -12.70 -6.18 -27.50
CA GLN A 228 -12.65 -4.95 -28.26
C GLN A 228 -12.17 -3.77 -27.41
N PRO A 229 -11.60 -2.71 -28.00
CA PRO A 229 -11.38 -1.45 -27.32
C PRO A 229 -12.67 -0.88 -26.74
N GLY A 230 -12.59 -0.34 -25.53
CA GLY A 230 -13.68 0.30 -24.81
C GLY A 230 -14.55 -0.62 -23.97
N GLU A 231 -14.33 -1.93 -24.01
CA GLU A 231 -15.05 -2.89 -23.18
C GLU A 231 -14.75 -2.67 -21.69
N LYS A 232 -15.83 -2.65 -20.89
CA LYS A 232 -15.76 -2.55 -19.43
C LYS A 232 -15.63 -3.96 -18.83
N LEU A 233 -14.55 -4.18 -18.10
CA LEU A 233 -14.25 -5.45 -17.46
C LEU A 233 -14.19 -5.27 -15.94
N GLN A 234 -14.59 -6.29 -15.21
CA GLN A 234 -14.47 -6.31 -13.75
C GLN A 234 -13.20 -7.05 -13.34
N LEU A 235 -12.38 -6.39 -12.53
CA LEU A 235 -11.14 -6.92 -11.98
C LEU A 235 -11.45 -8.02 -10.96
N LEU A 236 -10.96 -9.23 -11.25
CA LEU A 236 -11.11 -10.39 -10.35
C LEU A 236 -9.83 -10.69 -9.59
N SER A 237 -8.68 -10.79 -10.27
CA SER A 237 -7.39 -11.07 -9.64
C SER A 237 -6.21 -10.64 -10.50
N TRP A 238 -5.03 -10.50 -9.88
CA TRP A 238 -3.79 -10.09 -10.56
C TRP A 238 -2.74 -11.21 -10.65
N SER A 239 -1.89 -11.10 -11.67
CA SER A 239 -0.56 -11.74 -11.77
C SER A 239 0.42 -10.76 -12.44
N SER A 240 1.70 -10.81 -12.08
CA SER A 240 2.80 -9.87 -12.47
C SER A 240 2.58 -9.06 -13.76
N ASN A 241 2.33 -9.72 -14.88
CA ASN A 241 2.20 -9.08 -16.20
C ASN A 241 0.78 -9.15 -16.81
N PHE A 242 -0.13 -9.90 -16.20
CA PHE A 242 -1.45 -10.21 -16.74
C PHE A 242 -2.55 -10.09 -15.69
N ARG A 243 -3.71 -9.57 -16.08
CA ARG A 243 -4.90 -9.53 -15.22
C ARG A 243 -5.93 -10.57 -15.63
N LYS A 244 -6.55 -11.20 -14.64
CA LYS A 244 -7.76 -12.00 -14.81
C LYS A 244 -8.96 -11.09 -14.60
N GLU A 245 -9.75 -10.96 -15.65
CA GLU A 245 -10.86 -10.02 -15.76
C GLU A 245 -12.14 -10.79 -16.10
N LEU A 246 -13.30 -10.31 -15.65
CA LEU A 246 -14.61 -10.80 -16.09
C LEU A 246 -15.16 -9.86 -17.16
N SER A 247 -15.37 -10.34 -18.38
CA SER A 247 -16.10 -9.58 -19.38
C SER A 247 -17.57 -9.52 -18.98
N ARG A 248 -18.10 -8.29 -18.81
CA ARG A 248 -19.53 -8.08 -18.55
C ARG A 248 -20.41 -8.36 -19.77
N LYS A 249 -19.81 -8.38 -20.98
CA LYS A 249 -20.52 -8.66 -22.23
C LYS A 249 -20.71 -10.16 -22.45
N THR A 250 -19.71 -10.97 -22.11
CA THR A 250 -19.72 -12.42 -22.39
C THR A 250 -19.83 -13.28 -21.14
N GLU A 251 -19.76 -12.69 -19.94
CA GLU A 251 -19.69 -13.35 -18.63
C GLU A 251 -18.54 -14.37 -18.50
N LYS A 252 -17.56 -14.30 -19.41
CA LYS A 252 -16.38 -15.16 -19.43
C LYS A 252 -15.16 -14.47 -18.80
N LYS A 253 -14.32 -15.29 -18.16
CA LYS A 253 -13.02 -14.85 -17.64
C LYS A 253 -12.03 -14.70 -18.78
N VAL A 254 -11.30 -13.60 -18.83
CA VAL A 254 -10.27 -13.30 -19.83
C VAL A 254 -8.97 -12.91 -19.14
N VAL A 255 -7.84 -13.29 -19.72
CA VAL A 255 -6.50 -12.87 -19.26
C VAL A 255 -5.97 -11.83 -20.23
N LEU A 256 -5.59 -10.65 -19.73
CA LEU A 256 -5.19 -9.51 -20.56
C LEU A 256 -3.86 -8.89 -20.08
N PRO A 257 -2.98 -8.44 -20.99
CA PRO A 257 -1.79 -7.66 -20.60
C PRO A 257 -2.18 -6.33 -19.93
N ASN A 258 -1.48 -5.97 -18.85
CA ASN A 258 -1.78 -4.78 -18.04
C ASN A 258 -1.79 -3.48 -18.86
N TYR A 259 -0.85 -3.32 -19.80
CA TYR A 259 -0.73 -2.10 -20.61
C TYR A 259 -1.93 -1.84 -21.53
N LYS A 260 -2.80 -2.84 -21.75
CA LYS A 260 -4.03 -2.72 -22.55
C LYS A 260 -5.23 -2.21 -21.74
N LEU A 261 -5.06 -1.96 -20.45
CA LEU A 261 -6.15 -1.67 -19.53
C LEU A 261 -5.98 -0.27 -18.92
N GLU A 262 -7.11 0.40 -18.76
CA GLU A 262 -7.23 1.70 -18.08
C GLU A 262 -8.17 1.56 -16.88
N PRO A 263 -7.75 1.94 -15.66
CA PRO A 263 -8.63 1.91 -14.50
C PRO A 263 -9.84 2.83 -14.68
N ILE A 264 -11.04 2.33 -14.36
CA ILE A 264 -12.23 3.18 -14.22
C ILE A 264 -12.35 3.58 -12.76
N VAL A 265 -12.19 4.87 -12.49
CA VAL A 265 -12.35 5.44 -11.15
C VAL A 265 -13.83 5.55 -10.82
N ASP A 266 -14.25 4.99 -9.68
CA ASP A 266 -15.63 5.08 -9.20
C ASP A 266 -15.84 6.45 -8.53
N VAL A 267 -16.88 7.17 -8.95
CA VAL A 267 -17.15 8.54 -8.52
C VAL A 267 -18.55 8.63 -7.95
N VAL A 268 -18.66 9.09 -6.70
CA VAL A 268 -19.92 9.18 -5.96
C VAL A 268 -20.19 10.62 -5.52
N ASN A 269 -21.47 10.98 -5.43
CA ASN A 269 -21.85 12.24 -4.82
C ASN A 269 -21.63 12.13 -3.31
N VAL A 270 -20.88 13.08 -2.73
CA VAL A 270 -20.70 13.25 -1.29
C VAL A 270 -21.06 14.70 -1.00
N SER A 271 -21.66 14.98 0.14
CA SER A 271 -21.99 16.35 0.53
C SER A 271 -20.71 17.20 0.56
N SER A 272 -20.66 18.27 -0.23
CA SER A 272 -19.60 19.27 -0.09
C SER A 272 -19.82 20.01 1.23
N TYR A 273 -18.79 20.09 2.07
CA TYR A 273 -18.86 20.82 3.35
C TYR A 273 -18.62 22.32 3.16
N GLU A 274 -19.05 22.90 2.03
CA GLU A 274 -18.80 24.30 1.64
C GLU A 274 -19.45 25.34 2.58
N PHE A 275 -20.19 24.90 3.61
CA PHE A 275 -20.76 25.77 4.64
C PHE A 275 -20.32 25.37 6.06
N ARG A 276 -19.11 25.78 6.46
CA ARG A 276 -18.77 26.09 7.87
C ARG A 276 -17.94 27.36 7.95
N GLN A 277 -18.45 28.45 7.39
CA GLN A 277 -18.27 29.75 8.02
C GLN A 277 -19.52 29.99 8.87
N GLN A 278 -19.48 29.61 10.14
CA GLN A 278 -20.35 30.30 11.09
C GLN A 278 -19.71 31.68 11.30
N PRO A 279 -20.41 32.79 11.04
CA PRO A 279 -19.98 34.09 11.54
C PRO A 279 -19.85 33.95 13.06
N GLY A 280 -18.73 34.40 13.62
CA GLY A 280 -18.58 34.46 15.07
C GLY A 280 -19.74 35.23 15.69
N THR A 281 -20.40 34.60 16.64
CA THR A 281 -21.08 35.29 17.75
C THR A 281 -20.14 35.32 18.93
#